data_AF-A0A3S3QTM9-F1
#
_entry.id   AF-A0A3S3QTM9-F1
#
_cell.length_a   1.000
_cell.length_b   1.000
_cell.length_c   1.000
_cell.angle_alpha   90.00
_cell.angle_beta   90.00
_cell.angle_gamma   90.00
#
_symmetry.space_group_name_H-M   'P 1'
#
loop_
_entity.id
_entity.type
_entity.pdbx_description
1 polymer ?
#
loop_
_entity_poly.entity_id
_entity_poly.type
_entity_poly.pdbx_seq_one_letter_code
_entity_poly.pdbx_strand_id
1 'polypeptide(L)'
;MTDTTTAGRERVPATLLGRIGAQNISLLIALVVLLAIFGALRPDVFFTPRNLINIGLAVTLLGILAMAQTVVIVSGGLDISVGSIVGLSTMVLAVAAQETGSIPIGILAG
;
A
#
# COMPACT_ATOMS: atom_id res chain seq x y z
N MET A 1 47.72 -26.50 -30.38
CA MET A 1 47.93 -27.06 -29.03
C MET A 1 48.23 -25.89 -28.10
N THR A 2 47.19 -25.35 -27.43
CA THR A 2 47.26 -24.63 -26.14
C THR A 2 45.82 -24.30 -25.71
N ASP A 3 45.22 -25.30 -25.06
CA ASP A 3 44.44 -25.22 -23.83
C ASP A 3 43.48 -24.04 -23.58
N THR A 4 42.21 -24.37 -23.74
CA THR A 4 41.16 -24.27 -22.71
C THR A 4 41.53 -23.54 -21.41
N THR A 5 40.92 -22.37 -21.19
CA THR A 5 40.53 -21.94 -19.85
C THR A 5 39.08 -21.47 -19.91
N THR A 6 38.18 -22.44 -19.89
CA THR A 6 36.77 -22.22 -19.55
C THR A 6 36.73 -21.92 -18.06
N ALA A 7 36.98 -20.67 -17.70
CA ALA A 7 36.80 -20.20 -16.34
C ALA A 7 35.32 -20.40 -15.98
N GLY A 8 35.06 -21.43 -15.16
CA GLY A 8 33.75 -21.72 -14.61
C GLY A 8 33.26 -20.48 -13.87
N ARG A 9 32.29 -19.77 -14.46
CA ARG A 9 31.47 -18.82 -13.73
C ARG A 9 30.76 -19.63 -12.64
N GLU A 10 31.31 -19.59 -11.44
CA GLU A 10 30.61 -20.05 -10.24
C GLU A 10 29.26 -19.35 -10.23
N ARG A 11 28.20 -20.13 -10.53
CA ARG A 11 26.83 -19.66 -10.42
C ARG A 11 26.58 -19.49 -8.94
N VAL A 12 26.81 -18.28 -8.42
CA VAL A 12 26.46 -17.89 -7.07
C VAL A 12 25.05 -18.44 -6.82
N PRO A 13 24.86 -19.32 -5.81
CA PRO A 13 23.56 -19.92 -5.56
C PRO A 13 22.60 -18.75 -5.33
N ALA A 14 21.56 -18.65 -6.15
CA ALA A 14 20.56 -17.61 -6.03
C ALA A 14 19.91 -17.75 -4.65
N THR A 15 20.44 -17.00 -3.68
CA THR A 15 19.85 -16.82 -2.35
C THR A 15 18.40 -16.38 -2.55
N LEU A 16 17.54 -16.64 -1.57
CA LEU A 16 16.17 -16.08 -1.57
C LEU A 16 16.19 -14.56 -1.86
N LEU A 17 17.28 -13.88 -1.45
CA LEU A 17 17.65 -12.51 -1.77
C LEU A 17 17.68 -12.19 -3.28
N GLY A 18 18.26 -13.08 -4.09
CA GLY A 18 18.34 -12.93 -5.55
C GLY A 18 17.04 -13.26 -6.28
N ARG A 19 16.12 -14.01 -5.65
CA ARG A 19 14.80 -14.35 -6.23
C ARG A 19 13.72 -13.33 -5.90
N ILE A 20 13.77 -12.74 -4.71
CA ILE A 20 12.76 -11.79 -4.23
C ILE A 20 13.08 -10.37 -4.72
N GLY A 21 14.33 -10.05 -5.08
CA GLY A 21 14.72 -8.73 -5.56
C GLY A 21 14.85 -7.71 -4.43
N ALA A 22 15.88 -6.87 -4.50
CA ALA A 22 16.24 -5.94 -3.42
C ALA A 22 15.10 -4.98 -3.04
N GLN A 23 14.27 -4.57 -4.01
CA GLN A 23 13.12 -3.69 -3.82
C GLN A 23 12.02 -4.31 -2.95
N ASN A 24 11.70 -5.59 -3.14
CA ASN A 24 10.66 -6.23 -2.31
C ASN A 24 11.13 -6.39 -0.86
N ILE A 25 12.43 -6.61 -0.67
CA ILE A 25 13.03 -6.73 0.65
C ILE A 25 13.09 -5.37 1.35
N SER A 26 13.42 -4.29 0.64
CA SER A 26 13.45 -2.96 1.24
C SER A 26 12.08 -2.51 1.74
N LEU A 27 11.00 -2.86 1.03
CA LEU A 27 9.63 -2.59 1.47
C LEU A 27 9.25 -3.38 2.74
N LEU A 28 9.62 -4.65 2.82
CA LEU A 28 9.40 -5.45 4.03
C LEU A 28 10.17 -4.91 5.23
N ILE A 29 11.43 -4.51 5.02
CA ILE A 29 12.23 -3.86 6.06
C ILE A 29 11.57 -2.56 6.50
N ALA A 30 11.15 -1.72 5.55
CA ALA A 30 10.45 -0.47 5.85
C ALA A 30 9.18 -0.70 6.68
N LEU A 31 8.38 -1.72 6.34
CA LEU A 31 7.19 -2.10 7.10
C LEU A 31 7.54 -2.50 8.54
N VAL A 32 8.53 -3.37 8.73
CA VAL A 32 8.96 -3.80 10.08
C VAL A 32 9.45 -2.62 10.90
N VAL A 33 10.25 -1.73 10.32
CA VAL A 33 10.73 -0.50 10.98
C VAL A 33 9.55 0.39 11.37
N LEU A 34 8.56 0.56 10.48
CA LEU A 34 7.37 1.38 10.76
C LEU A 34 6.55 0.82 11.93
N LEU A 35 6.33 -0.49 11.94
CA LEU A 35 5.63 -1.18 13.03
C LEU A 35 6.39 -1.04 14.37
N ALA A 36 7.71 -1.16 14.34
CA ALA A 36 8.55 -0.99 15.54
C ALA A 36 8.49 0.45 16.08
N ILE A 37 8.58 1.45 15.20
CA ILE A 37 8.52 2.87 15.58
C ILE A 37 7.17 3.19 16.21
N PHE A 38 6.05 2.90 15.54
CA PHE A 38 4.73 3.25 16.08
C PHE A 38 4.32 2.36 17.26
N GLY A 39 4.76 1.09 17.27
CA GLY A 39 4.62 0.21 18.42
C GLY A 39 5.34 0.76 19.66
N ALA A 40 6.55 1.30 19.50
CA ALA A 40 7.30 1.91 20.60
C ALA A 40 6.76 3.27 21.03
N LEU A 41 6.31 4.11 20.08
CA LEU A 41 5.75 5.42 20.37
C LEU A 41 4.37 5.35 21.05
N ARG A 42 3.57 4.34 20.73
CA ARG A 42 2.18 4.21 21.19
C ARG A 42 1.82 2.76 21.57
N PRO A 43 2.52 2.16 22.54
CA PRO A 43 2.42 0.72 22.86
C PRO A 43 1.00 0.29 23.28
N ASP A 44 0.28 1.14 24.02
CA ASP A 44 -1.04 0.80 24.57
C ASP A 44 -2.18 0.85 23.54
N VAL A 45 -1.95 1.46 22.38
CA VAL A 45 -3.01 1.71 21.37
C VAL A 45 -2.70 1.11 20.00
N PHE A 46 -1.43 1.03 19.60
CA PHE A 46 -1.06 0.70 18.23
C PHE A 46 -1.43 -0.74 17.84
N PHE A 47 -1.14 -1.72 18.70
CA PHE A 47 -1.47 -3.13 18.45
C PHE A 47 -2.84 -3.55 19.01
N THR A 48 -3.70 -2.59 19.37
CA THR A 48 -5.05 -2.93 19.84
C THR A 48 -5.90 -3.48 18.68
N PRO A 49 -6.81 -4.43 18.92
CA PRO A 49 -7.70 -4.95 17.89
C PRO A 49 -8.48 -3.85 17.17
N ARG A 50 -8.89 -2.80 17.90
CA ARG A 50 -9.56 -1.63 17.32
C ARG A 50 -8.70 -0.92 16.28
N ASN A 51 -7.43 -0.66 16.59
CA ASN A 51 -6.53 0.00 15.66
C ASN A 51 -6.19 -0.90 14.46
N LEU A 52 -5.96 -2.19 14.70
CA LEU A 52 -5.69 -3.16 13.63
C LEU A 52 -6.88 -3.32 12.68
N ILE A 53 -8.11 -3.35 13.22
CA ILE A 53 -9.35 -3.36 12.41
C ILE A 53 -9.47 -2.06 11.61
N ASN A 54 -9.20 -0.90 12.21
CA ASN A 54 -9.25 0.38 11.49
C ASN A 54 -8.25 0.43 10.33
N ILE A 55 -7.01 -0.03 10.55
CA ILE A 55 -5.99 -0.15 9.50
C ILE A 55 -6.45 -1.14 8.42
N GLY A 56 -6.97 -2.31 8.83
CA GLY A 56 -7.47 -3.34 7.93
C GLY A 56 -8.63 -2.84 7.05
N LEU A 57 -9.56 -2.08 7.61
CA LEU A 57 -10.65 -1.44 6.86
C LEU A 57 -10.11 -0.42 5.86
N ALA A 58 -9.16 0.43 6.25
CA ALA A 58 -8.53 1.39 5.34
C ALA A 58 -7.82 0.70 4.16
N VAL A 59 -7.08 -0.37 4.44
CA VAL A 59 -6.41 -1.18 3.39
C VAL A 59 -7.44 -1.90 2.51
N THR A 60 -8.54 -2.39 3.08
CA THR A 60 -9.60 -3.07 2.32
C THR A 60 -10.24 -2.12 1.31
N LEU A 61 -10.54 -0.87 1.70
CA LEU A 61 -11.07 0.14 0.79
C LEU A 61 -10.12 0.41 -0.38
N LEU A 62 -8.83 0.58 -0.10
CA LEU A 62 -7.81 0.76 -1.14
C LEU A 62 -7.65 -0.49 -2.02
N GLY A 63 -7.77 -1.69 -1.45
CA GLY A 63 -7.71 -2.95 -2.18
C GLY A 63 -8.87 -3.10 -3.17
N ILE A 64 -10.10 -2.77 -2.77
CA ILE A 64 -11.27 -2.79 -3.64
C ILE A 64 -11.10 -1.78 -4.79
N LEU A 65 -10.64 -0.56 -4.48
CA LEU A 65 -10.33 0.45 -5.48
C LEU A 65 -9.26 -0.02 -6.47
N ALA A 66 -8.17 -0.63 -5.98
CA ALA A 66 -7.11 -1.17 -6.82
C ALA A 66 -7.59 -2.29 -7.75
N MET A 67 -8.49 -3.17 -7.28
CA MET A 67 -9.11 -4.19 -8.13
C MET A 67 -9.95 -3.56 -9.24
N ALA A 68 -10.75 -2.53 -8.94
CA ALA A 68 -11.51 -1.79 -9.95
C ALA A 68 -10.58 -1.11 -10.97
N GLN A 69 -9.50 -0.47 -10.51
CA GLN A 69 -8.51 0.19 -11.37
C GLN A 69 -7.74 -0.80 -12.26
N THR A 70 -7.57 -2.05 -11.83
CA THR A 70 -6.89 -3.08 -12.62
C THR A 70 -7.61 -3.32 -13.95
N VAL A 71 -8.95 -3.37 -13.95
CA VAL A 71 -9.76 -3.55 -15.17
C VAL A 71 -9.52 -2.38 -16.14
N VAL A 72 -9.45 -1.16 -15.60
CA VAL A 72 -9.27 0.06 -16.39
C VAL A 72 -7.88 0.09 -17.04
N ILE A 73 -6.83 -0.22 -16.27
CA ILE A 73 -5.45 -0.29 -16.78
C ILE A 73 -5.33 -1.36 -17.88
N VAL A 74 -5.90 -2.55 -17.67
CA VAL A 74 -5.84 -3.64 -18.66
C VAL A 74 -6.59 -3.30 -19.95
N SER A 75 -7.64 -2.48 -19.88
CA SER A 75 -8.32 -1.94 -21.07
C SER A 75 -7.52 -0.86 -21.83
N GLY A 76 -6.31 -0.52 -21.39
CA GLY A 76 -5.45 0.51 -21.99
C GLY A 76 -5.78 1.93 -21.55
N GLY A 77 -6.64 2.09 -20.54
CA GLY A 77 -6.96 3.38 -19.93
C GLY A 77 -6.12 3.60 -18.67
N LEU A 78 -5.29 4.64 -18.64
CA LEU A 78 -4.66 5.10 -17.40
C LEU A 78 -5.61 6.08 -16.72
N ASP A 79 -6.59 5.54 -15.99
CA ASP A 79 -7.65 6.35 -15.39
C ASP A 79 -7.22 7.00 -14.08
N ILE A 80 -6.69 8.22 -14.19
CA ILE A 80 -6.34 9.07 -13.05
C ILE A 80 -7.59 9.67 -12.38
N SER A 81 -8.76 9.61 -13.02
CA SER A 81 -9.98 10.27 -12.52
C SER A 81 -10.47 9.65 -11.20
N VAL A 82 -10.34 8.34 -11.02
CA VAL A 82 -10.79 7.66 -9.78
C VAL A 82 -10.07 8.17 -8.55
N GLY A 83 -8.76 8.44 -8.64
CA GLY A 83 -8.01 9.06 -7.56
C GLY A 83 -8.54 10.45 -7.20
N SER A 84 -8.82 11.28 -8.22
CA SER A 84 -9.37 12.62 -8.04
C SER A 84 -10.80 12.65 -7.49
N ILE A 85 -11.66 11.71 -7.92
CA ILE A 85 -13.04 11.57 -7.45
C ILE A 85 -13.05 11.16 -5.98
N VAL A 86 -12.25 10.15 -5.60
CA VAL A 86 -12.14 9.73 -4.19
C VAL A 86 -11.59 10.87 -3.32
N GLY A 87 -10.59 11.61 -3.80
CA GLY A 87 -10.06 12.76 -3.08
C GLY A 87 -11.08 13.88 -2.88
N LEU A 88 -11.79 14.26 -3.95
CA LEU A 88 -12.78 15.34 -3.89
C LEU A 88 -13.99 14.96 -3.03
N SER A 89 -14.58 13.78 -3.24
CA SER A 89 -15.72 13.28 -2.45
C SER A 89 -15.41 13.23 -0.96
N THR A 90 -14.24 12.68 -0.58
CA THR A 90 -13.84 12.60 0.83
C THR A 90 -13.60 13.98 1.44
N MET A 91 -13.04 14.92 0.69
CA MET A 91 -12.86 16.30 1.15
C MET A 91 -14.19 17.02 1.33
N VAL A 92 -15.12 16.91 0.37
CA VAL A 92 -16.46 17.51 0.45
C VAL A 92 -17.23 16.92 1.62
N LEU A 93 -17.20 15.58 1.79
CA LEU A 93 -17.81 14.91 2.94
C LEU A 93 -17.26 15.46 4.25
N ALA A 94 -15.94 15.53 4.39
CA ALA A 94 -15.30 15.97 5.62
C ALA A 94 -15.68 17.42 5.97
N VAL A 95 -15.62 18.33 4.99
CA VAL A 95 -15.98 19.74 5.18
C VAL A 95 -17.48 19.87 5.50
N ALA A 96 -18.36 19.24 4.73
CA ALA A 96 -19.79 19.33 4.94
C ALA A 96 -20.22 18.74 6.29
N ALA A 97 -19.66 17.59 6.69
CA ALA A 97 -19.93 16.99 8.00
C ALA A 97 -19.45 17.88 9.15
N GLN A 98 -18.31 18.57 8.98
CA GLN A 98 -17.75 19.44 10.01
C GLN A 98 -18.52 20.75 10.15
N GLU A 99 -18.89 21.40 9.04
CA GLU A 99 -19.62 22.68 9.05
C GLU A 99 -21.09 22.52 9.46
N THR A 100 -21.74 21.42 9.06
CA THR A 100 -23.16 21.18 9.42
C THR A 100 -23.33 20.41 10.73
N GLY A 101 -22.25 19.83 11.27
CA GLY A 101 -22.31 18.90 12.41
C GLY A 101 -23.06 17.59 12.13
N SER A 102 -23.41 17.33 10.87
CA SER A 102 -24.26 16.19 10.47
C SER A 102 -23.53 15.25 9.52
N ILE A 103 -23.19 14.06 10.02
CA ILE A 103 -22.56 12.99 9.22
C ILE A 103 -23.42 12.58 8.01
N PRO A 104 -24.75 12.39 8.12
CA PRO A 104 -25.57 12.07 6.96
C PRO A 104 -25.51 13.13 5.85
N ILE A 105 -25.45 14.41 6.20
CA ILE A 105 -25.32 15.49 5.20
C ILE A 105 -23.96 15.42 4.52
N GLY A 106 -22.89 15.15 5.27
CA GLY A 106 -21.57 14.91 4.70
C GLY A 106 -21.55 13.76 3.70
N ILE A 107 -22.19 12.63 4.04
CA ILE A 107 -22.28 11.45 3.16
C ILE A 107 -23.07 11.75 1.88
N LEU A 108 -24.11 12.59 1.95
CA LEU A 108 -24.89 12.97 0.77
C LEU A 108 -24.19 13.99 -0.12
N ALA A 109 -23.31 14.80 0.45
CA ALA A 109 -22.62 15.88 -0.27
C ALA A 109 -21.37 15.40 -1.00
N GLY A 110 -20.64 14.44 -0.45
CA GLY A 110 -19.42 13.86 -1.04
C GLY A 110 -19.69 12.60 -1.81
#